data_AF-A0A6M1NDN3-F1
#
_entry.id   AF-A0A6M1NDN3-F1
#
_cell.length_a   1.000
_cell.length_b   1.000
_cell.length_c   1.000
_cell.angle_alpha   90.00
_cell.angle_beta   90.00
_cell.angle_gamma   90.00
#
_symmetry.space_group_name_H-M   'P 1'
#
loop_
_entity.id
_entity.type
_entity.pdbx_description
1 polymer ?
#
loop_
_entity_poly.entity_id
_entity_poly.type
_entity_poly.pdbx_seq_one_letter_code
_entity_poly.pdbx_strand_id
1 'polypeptide(L)'
;MPDVNKHILHNIGRVLRNRREELSYSQRDVANMTGLTVNSISTFEKGKSISLSNFLLICRALQIQPQLVFKDPIDLTPLYHLPPDSQKRIETTKKLDNLIRNTDFFNTPKRVSEVLEQLDSDRRDSNKFSVYLTGYCKEGELEYVKEGNIKRYKKKT
;
A
#
# COMPACT_ATOMS: atom_id res chain seq x y z
N MET A 1 -19.54 -1.07 13.13
CA MET A 1 -18.24 -1.78 13.22
C MET A 1 -17.63 -1.48 14.57
N PRO A 2 -16.99 -2.44 15.24
CA PRO A 2 -16.14 -2.13 16.39
C PRO A 2 -15.14 -1.07 15.92
N ASP A 3 -15.04 0.03 16.65
CA ASP A 3 -14.09 1.08 16.35
C ASP A 3 -12.71 0.59 16.82
N VAL A 4 -12.10 -0.29 16.02
CA VAL A 4 -10.82 -0.95 16.30
C VAL A 4 -9.73 0.08 16.61
N ASN A 5 -9.86 1.28 16.03
CA ASN A 5 -8.92 2.37 16.19
C ASN A 5 -9.32 3.36 17.30
N LYS A 6 -10.45 3.17 17.99
CA LYS A 6 -10.99 4.13 18.97
C LYS A 6 -9.97 4.52 20.02
N HIS A 7 -9.30 3.53 20.60
CA HIS A 7 -8.32 3.74 21.65
C HIS A 7 -7.11 4.54 21.13
N ILE A 8 -6.62 4.20 19.94
CA ILE A 8 -5.50 4.88 19.27
C ILE A 8 -5.87 6.34 19.01
N LEU A 9 -7.04 6.59 18.43
CA LEU A 9 -7.52 7.95 18.15
C LEU A 9 -7.70 8.77 19.42
N HIS A 10 -8.23 8.16 20.49
CA HIS A 10 -8.37 8.83 21.78
C HIS A 10 -7.02 9.20 22.40
N ASN A 11 -6.01 8.31 22.30
CA ASN A 11 -4.66 8.59 22.77
C ASN A 11 -4.01 9.75 21.99
N ILE A 12 -4.15 9.74 20.66
CA ILE A 12 -3.69 10.83 19.78
C ILE A 12 -4.33 12.16 20.18
N GLY A 13 -5.67 12.17 20.35
CA GLY A 13 -6.41 13.36 20.78
C GLY A 13 -5.94 13.89 22.13
N ARG A 14 -5.69 13.00 23.10
CA ARG A 14 -5.14 13.35 24.41
C ARG A 14 -3.73 13.96 24.31
N VAL A 15 -2.85 13.42 23.47
CA VAL A 15 -1.49 13.98 23.28
C VAL A 15 -1.55 15.40 22.73
N LEU A 16 -2.38 15.66 21.72
CA LEU A 16 -2.52 17.00 21.17
C LEU A 16 -3.17 17.97 22.16
N ARG A 17 -4.17 17.51 22.92
CA ARG A 17 -4.76 18.29 24.00
C ARG A 17 -3.72 18.72 25.03
N ASN A 18 -2.94 17.77 25.52
CA ASN A 18 -1.88 18.05 26.50
C ASN A 18 -0.88 19.05 25.93
N ARG A 19 -0.45 18.87 24.67
CA ARG A 19 0.46 19.81 24.01
C ARG A 19 -0.14 21.22 23.87
N ARG A 20 -1.42 21.33 23.55
CA ARG A 20 -2.13 22.61 23.49
C ARG A 20 -2.13 23.30 24.86
N GLU A 21 -2.42 22.54 25.92
CA GLU A 21 -2.46 23.05 27.29
C GLU A 21 -1.06 23.45 27.80
N GLU A 22 0.00 22.70 27.45
CA GLU A 22 1.40 23.07 27.71
C GLU A 22 1.77 24.42 27.07
N LEU A 23 1.26 24.71 25.88
CA LEU A 23 1.44 25.98 25.19
C LEU A 23 0.49 27.08 25.70
N SER A 24 -0.35 26.79 26.70
CA SER A 24 -1.37 27.69 27.25
C SER A 24 -2.39 28.19 26.21
N TYR A 25 -2.62 27.42 25.14
CA TYR A 25 -3.59 27.77 24.11
C TYR A 25 -4.99 27.24 24.45
N SER A 26 -6.02 28.03 24.15
CA SER A 26 -7.39 27.54 24.12
C SER A 26 -7.68 26.80 22.81
N GLN A 27 -8.77 26.04 22.76
CA GLN A 27 -9.23 25.44 21.49
C GLN A 27 -9.55 26.50 20.42
N ARG A 28 -9.94 27.72 20.85
CA ARG A 28 -10.20 28.85 19.95
C ARG A 28 -8.92 29.41 19.33
N ASP A 29 -7.82 29.43 20.07
CA ASP A 29 -6.54 29.90 19.54
C ASP A 29 -6.03 28.97 18.44
N VAL A 30 -6.12 27.65 18.66
CA VAL A 30 -5.77 26.66 17.63
C VAL A 30 -6.72 26.73 16.43
N ALA A 31 -8.01 26.93 16.65
CA ALA A 31 -8.98 27.17 15.57
C ALA A 31 -8.57 28.37 14.70
N ASN A 32 -8.20 29.50 15.33
CA ASN A 32 -7.75 30.70 14.62
C ASN A 32 -6.45 30.46 13.84
N MET A 33 -5.48 29.73 14.40
CA MET A 33 -4.21 29.43 13.74
C MET A 33 -4.34 28.43 12.58
N THR A 34 -5.38 27.59 12.59
CA THR A 34 -5.58 26.53 11.59
C THR A 34 -6.67 26.83 10.57
N GLY A 35 -7.51 27.84 10.82
CA GLY A 35 -8.73 28.09 10.06
C GLY A 35 -9.84 27.05 10.29
N LEU A 36 -9.68 26.17 11.27
CA LEU A 36 -10.69 25.16 11.63
C LEU A 36 -11.70 25.74 12.62
N THR A 37 -12.85 25.08 12.77
CA THR A 37 -13.81 25.46 13.82
C THR A 37 -13.35 24.97 15.19
N VAL A 38 -13.74 25.67 16.25
CA VAL A 38 -13.51 25.21 17.64
C VAL A 38 -14.08 23.79 17.87
N ASN A 39 -15.24 23.49 17.28
CA ASN A 39 -15.83 22.17 17.35
C ASN A 39 -14.97 21.10 16.68
N SER A 40 -14.30 21.42 15.56
CA SER A 40 -13.34 20.52 14.92
C SER A 40 -12.16 20.21 15.84
N ILE A 41 -11.62 21.22 16.55
CA ILE A 41 -10.54 21.00 17.53
C ILE A 41 -11.03 20.12 18.68
N SER A 42 -12.20 20.41 19.25
CA SER A 42 -12.81 19.61 20.33
C SER A 42 -13.09 18.16 19.91
N THR A 43 -13.53 17.97 18.66
CA THR A 43 -13.77 16.65 18.07
C THR A 43 -12.48 15.86 17.91
N PHE A 44 -11.41 16.53 17.49
CA PHE A 44 -10.07 15.96 17.37
C PHE A 44 -9.55 15.46 18.73
N GLU A 45 -9.61 16.32 19.76
CA GLU A 45 -9.11 15.99 21.10
C GLU A 45 -9.86 14.84 21.77
N LYS A 46 -11.11 14.59 21.34
CA LYS A 46 -11.94 13.45 21.79
C LYS A 46 -11.67 12.15 21.01
N GLY A 47 -10.73 12.16 20.06
CA GLY A 47 -10.38 10.99 19.26
C GLY A 47 -11.44 10.59 18.23
N LYS A 48 -12.21 11.55 17.71
CA LYS A 48 -13.13 11.29 16.59
C LYS A 48 -12.42 11.43 15.25
N SER A 49 -12.93 10.76 14.23
CA SER A 49 -12.34 10.76 12.89
C SER A 49 -12.30 12.15 12.27
N ILE A 50 -11.16 12.49 11.67
CA ILE A 50 -10.96 13.68 10.85
C ILE A 50 -9.99 13.37 9.70
N SER A 51 -9.82 14.31 8.77
CA SER A 51 -8.84 14.19 7.69
C SER A 51 -7.40 14.32 8.19
N LEU A 52 -6.48 13.64 7.48
CA LEU A 52 -5.03 13.76 7.71
C LEU A 52 -4.54 15.21 7.49
N SER A 53 -5.16 15.96 6.56
CA SER A 53 -4.84 17.37 6.33
C SER A 53 -5.06 18.22 7.60
N ASN A 54 -6.21 18.06 8.25
CA ASN A 54 -6.53 18.79 9.47
C ASN A 54 -5.61 18.39 10.63
N PHE A 55 -5.25 17.11 10.72
CA PHE A 55 -4.24 16.65 11.69
C PHE A 55 -2.90 17.37 11.50
N LEU A 56 -2.41 17.50 10.26
CA LEU A 56 -1.16 18.19 9.97
C LEU A 56 -1.24 19.69 10.28
N LEU A 57 -2.39 20.35 10.05
CA LEU A 57 -2.60 21.74 10.44
C LEU A 57 -2.50 21.92 11.96
N ILE A 58 -3.14 21.05 12.73
CA ILE A 58 -3.08 21.07 14.19
C ILE A 58 -1.64 20.81 14.69
N CYS A 59 -0.93 19.85 14.09
CA CYS A 59 0.48 19.59 14.41
C CYS A 59 1.36 20.83 14.20
N ARG A 60 1.16 21.55 13.09
CA ARG A 60 1.86 22.81 12.81
C ARG A 60 1.54 23.87 13.86
N ALA A 61 0.26 24.08 14.17
CA ALA A 61 -0.18 25.06 15.17
C ALA A 61 0.35 24.76 16.58
N LEU A 62 0.50 23.47 16.93
CA LEU A 62 1.01 23.02 18.23
C LEU A 62 2.51 22.75 18.25
N GLN A 63 3.21 23.05 17.15
CA GLN A 63 4.65 22.87 16.99
C GLN A 63 5.12 21.47 17.42
N ILE A 64 4.35 20.44 17.05
CA ILE A 64 4.62 19.04 17.39
C ILE A 64 4.80 18.23 16.11
N GLN A 65 5.85 17.42 16.09
CA GLN A 65 6.11 16.52 14.98
C GLN A 65 5.11 15.36 14.99
N PRO A 66 4.51 14.97 13.85
CA PRO A 66 3.52 13.90 13.78
C PRO A 66 3.98 12.59 14.43
N GLN A 67 5.26 12.19 14.27
CA GLN A 67 5.78 10.96 14.87
C GLN A 67 5.74 10.95 16.41
N LEU A 68 5.74 12.12 17.06
CA LEU A 68 5.65 12.21 18.52
C LEU A 68 4.22 12.02 19.04
N VAL A 69 3.23 12.12 18.15
CA VAL A 69 1.81 11.93 18.48
C VAL A 69 1.46 10.44 18.52
N PHE A 70 2.08 9.63 17.68
CA PHE A 70 1.90 8.18 17.63
C PHE A 70 2.90 7.48 18.57
N LYS A 71 2.54 7.35 19.85
CA LYS A 71 3.42 6.73 20.86
C LYS A 71 3.29 5.21 20.94
N ASP A 72 2.09 4.69 20.70
CA ASP A 72 1.79 3.27 20.89
C ASP A 72 1.90 2.53 19.55
N PRO A 73 2.54 1.35 19.51
CA PRO A 73 2.50 0.50 18.33
C PRO A 73 1.06 0.06 18.05
N ILE A 74 0.70 -0.03 16.78
CA ILE A 74 -0.61 -0.52 16.35
C ILE A 74 -0.53 -2.01 16.01
N ASP A 75 -1.64 -2.73 16.18
CA ASP A 75 -1.77 -4.07 15.63
C ASP A 75 -1.79 -3.98 14.09
N LEU A 76 -0.86 -4.68 13.47
CA LEU A 76 -0.70 -4.71 12.01
C LEU A 76 -1.53 -5.83 11.37
N THR A 77 -2.24 -6.61 12.17
CA THR A 77 -3.13 -7.67 11.69
C THR A 77 -4.27 -7.04 10.89
N PRO A 78 -4.40 -7.35 9.59
CA PRO A 78 -5.52 -6.87 8.79
C PRO A 78 -6.85 -7.37 9.35
N LEU A 79 -7.91 -6.56 9.23
CA LEU A 79 -9.26 -6.97 9.62
C LEU A 79 -9.76 -8.19 8.84
N TYR A 80 -9.25 -8.36 7.62
CA TYR A 80 -9.63 -9.44 6.72
C TYR A 80 -8.40 -10.00 6.03
N HIS A 81 -8.36 -11.33 5.93
CA HIS A 81 -7.39 -12.04 5.12
C HIS A 81 -7.62 -11.74 3.63
N LEU A 82 -6.54 -11.79 2.84
CA LEU A 82 -6.67 -11.72 1.39
C LEU A 82 -7.56 -12.87 0.90
N PRO A 83 -8.50 -12.63 -0.02
CA PRO A 83 -9.30 -13.71 -0.60
C PRO A 83 -8.40 -14.68 -1.40
N PRO A 84 -8.77 -15.97 -1.52
CA PRO A 84 -7.94 -16.99 -2.16
C PRO A 84 -7.45 -16.60 -3.57
N ASP A 85 -8.30 -15.95 -4.38
CA ASP A 85 -7.94 -15.54 -5.73
C ASP A 85 -6.86 -14.45 -5.75
N SER A 86 -6.89 -13.52 -4.78
CA SER A 86 -5.86 -12.51 -4.60
C SER A 86 -4.54 -13.14 -4.17
N GLN A 87 -4.58 -14.14 -3.28
CA GLN A 87 -3.39 -14.87 -2.84
C GLN A 87 -2.73 -15.61 -4.02
N LYS A 88 -3.53 -16.39 -4.77
CA LYS A 88 -3.07 -17.10 -5.97
C LYS A 88 -2.45 -16.16 -7.00
N ARG A 89 -3.06 -14.99 -7.23
CA ARG A 89 -2.52 -13.97 -8.15
C ARG A 89 -1.16 -13.46 -7.67
N ILE A 90 -1.01 -13.16 -6.39
CA ILE A 90 0.26 -12.68 -5.81
C ILE A 90 1.34 -13.76 -5.94
N GLU A 91 1.03 -15.00 -5.58
CA GLU A 91 1.96 -16.14 -5.72
C GLU A 91 2.40 -16.33 -7.17
N THR A 92 1.46 -16.31 -8.11
CA THR A 92 1.74 -16.40 -9.55
C THR A 92 2.68 -15.28 -9.98
N THR A 93 2.41 -14.05 -9.56
CA THR A 93 3.23 -12.88 -9.91
C THR A 93 4.64 -13.01 -9.34
N LYS A 94 4.78 -13.43 -8.07
CA LYS A 94 6.08 -13.65 -7.43
C LYS A 94 6.89 -14.76 -8.12
N LYS A 95 6.24 -15.88 -8.43
CA LYS A 95 6.88 -16.99 -9.16
C LYS A 95 7.38 -16.53 -10.53
N LEU A 96 6.57 -15.76 -11.26
CA LEU A 96 6.92 -15.24 -12.58
C LEU A 96 8.06 -14.22 -12.51
N ASP A 97 8.00 -13.28 -11.57
CA ASP A 97 9.05 -12.28 -11.36
C ASP A 97 10.40 -12.95 -11.03
N ASN A 98 10.38 -13.94 -10.14
CA ASN A 98 11.56 -14.74 -9.83
C ASN A 98 12.10 -15.50 -11.06
N LEU A 99 11.22 -16.11 -11.85
CA LEU A 99 11.61 -16.84 -13.06
C LEU A 99 12.28 -15.91 -14.08
N ILE A 100 11.77 -14.69 -14.23
CA ILE A 100 12.30 -13.69 -15.17
C ILE A 100 13.62 -13.10 -14.67
N ARG A 101 13.67 -12.65 -13.43
CA ARG A 101 14.81 -11.87 -12.93
C ARG A 101 15.95 -12.74 -12.42
N ASN A 102 15.63 -13.81 -11.68
CA ASN A 102 16.59 -14.54 -10.87
C ASN A 102 16.97 -15.92 -11.42
N THR A 103 16.50 -16.28 -12.62
CA THR A 103 16.86 -17.55 -13.26
C THR A 103 17.27 -17.34 -14.72
N ASP A 104 17.96 -18.32 -15.28
CA ASP A 104 18.39 -18.33 -16.69
C ASP A 104 17.31 -18.83 -17.66
N PHE A 105 16.08 -19.06 -17.16
CA PHE A 105 15.01 -19.69 -17.94
C PHE A 105 14.72 -18.96 -19.26
N PHE A 106 14.75 -17.63 -19.25
CA PHE A 106 14.52 -16.77 -20.41
C PHE A 106 15.79 -16.37 -21.17
N ASN A 107 16.96 -16.96 -20.86
CA ASN A 107 18.18 -16.73 -21.65
C ASN A 107 18.04 -17.33 -23.07
N THR A 108 17.14 -18.31 -23.22
CA THR A 108 16.69 -18.81 -24.53
C THR A 108 15.23 -18.40 -24.77
N PRO A 109 14.77 -18.27 -26.03
CA PRO A 109 13.38 -17.93 -26.32
C PRO A 109 12.40 -19.02 -25.82
N LYS A 110 11.46 -18.63 -24.95
CA LYS A 110 10.46 -19.51 -24.31
C LYS A 110 9.02 -19.17 -24.71
N ARG A 111 8.21 -20.21 -24.91
CA ARG A 111 6.76 -20.08 -25.13
C ARG A 111 5.99 -19.97 -23.82
N VAL A 112 4.77 -19.45 -23.88
CA VAL A 112 3.84 -19.39 -22.74
C VAL A 112 3.61 -20.79 -22.14
N SER A 113 3.50 -21.83 -22.98
CA SER A 113 3.32 -23.21 -22.51
C SER A 113 4.48 -23.70 -21.65
N GLU A 114 5.73 -23.37 -22.03
CA GLU A 114 6.93 -23.73 -21.25
C GLU A 114 6.95 -22.99 -19.91
N VAL A 115 6.51 -21.73 -19.88
CA VAL A 115 6.39 -20.94 -18.64
C VAL A 115 5.34 -21.56 -17.71
N LEU A 116 4.19 -21.96 -18.24
CA LEU A 116 3.14 -22.62 -17.46
C LEU A 116 3.60 -23.94 -16.87
N GLU A 117 4.32 -24.75 -17.66
CA GLU A 117 4.89 -26.01 -17.20
C GLU A 117 5.95 -25.79 -16.10
N GLN A 118 6.83 -24.79 -16.27
CA GLN A 118 7.84 -24.44 -15.28
C GLN A 118 7.25 -23.94 -13.96
N LEU A 119 6.09 -23.30 -14.01
CA LEU A 119 5.42 -22.71 -12.84
C LEU A 119 4.32 -23.61 -12.25
N ASP A 120 4.17 -24.83 -12.77
CA ASP A 120 3.11 -25.78 -12.41
C ASP A 120 1.72 -25.11 -12.41
N SER A 121 1.43 -24.41 -13.51
CA SER A 121 0.22 -23.60 -13.68
C SER A 121 -0.71 -24.21 -14.74
N ASP A 122 -2.01 -23.95 -14.59
CA ASP A 122 -3.03 -24.52 -15.48
C ASP A 122 -2.89 -23.98 -16.92
N ARG A 123 -2.96 -24.88 -17.91
CA ARG A 123 -2.93 -24.51 -19.34
C ARG A 123 -4.03 -23.52 -19.73
N ARG A 124 -5.15 -23.51 -19.02
CA ARG A 124 -6.26 -22.55 -19.19
C ARG A 124 -5.83 -21.10 -18.94
N ASP A 125 -4.76 -20.87 -18.17
CA ASP A 125 -4.24 -19.53 -17.88
C ASP A 125 -3.30 -18.98 -18.98
N SER A 126 -3.16 -19.66 -20.13
CA SER A 126 -2.29 -19.22 -21.23
C SER A 126 -2.50 -17.77 -21.65
N ASN A 127 -3.76 -17.33 -21.78
CA ASN A 127 -4.06 -15.94 -22.15
C ASN A 127 -3.58 -14.95 -21.08
N LYS A 128 -3.77 -15.30 -19.80
CA LYS A 128 -3.36 -14.50 -18.65
C LYS A 128 -1.83 -14.36 -18.57
N PHE A 129 -1.10 -15.46 -18.74
CA PHE A 129 0.37 -15.44 -18.78
C PHE A 129 0.92 -14.70 -20.00
N SER A 130 0.26 -14.80 -21.16
CA SER A 130 0.63 -14.00 -22.33
C SER A 130 0.52 -12.50 -22.05
N VAL A 131 -0.51 -12.06 -21.32
CA VAL A 131 -0.67 -10.66 -20.90
C VAL A 131 0.45 -10.26 -19.94
N TYR A 132 0.75 -11.09 -18.93
CA TYR A 132 1.83 -10.80 -17.97
C TYR A 132 3.19 -10.66 -18.67
N LEU A 133 3.59 -11.63 -19.49
CA LEU A 133 4.88 -11.59 -20.21
C LEU A 133 4.98 -10.39 -21.16
N THR A 134 3.86 -10.01 -21.79
CA THR A 134 3.81 -8.78 -22.60
C THR A 134 4.01 -7.53 -21.74
N GLY A 135 3.53 -7.51 -20.49
CA GLY A 135 3.82 -6.46 -19.52
C GLY A 135 5.31 -6.32 -19.25
N TYR A 136 6.00 -7.42 -18.95
CA TYR A 136 7.46 -7.44 -18.77
C TYR A 136 8.23 -7.01 -20.02
N CYS A 137 7.67 -7.22 -21.21
CA CYS A 137 8.26 -6.68 -22.45
C CYS A 137 8.18 -5.15 -22.51
N LYS A 138 7.06 -4.57 -22.05
CA LYS A 138 6.89 -3.10 -22.00
C LYS A 138 7.78 -2.46 -20.95
N GLU A 139 8.03 -3.16 -19.85
CA GLU A 139 8.93 -2.73 -18.77
C GLU A 139 10.42 -2.90 -19.15
N GLY A 140 10.71 -3.57 -20.27
CA GLY A 140 12.08 -3.71 -20.79
C GLY A 140 12.85 -4.91 -20.24
N GLU A 141 12.23 -5.76 -19.44
CA GLU A 141 12.83 -6.97 -18.86
C GLU A 141 12.93 -8.12 -19.87
N LEU A 142 11.90 -8.23 -20.71
CA LEU A 142 11.79 -9.24 -21.76
C LEU A 142 11.71 -8.58 -23.14
N GLU A 143 11.98 -9.35 -24.16
CA GLU A 143 11.58 -9.09 -25.53
C GLU A 143 10.96 -10.35 -26.13
N TYR A 144 10.18 -10.21 -27.20
CA TYR A 144 9.57 -11.36 -27.86
C TYR A 144 9.89 -11.40 -29.35
N VAL A 145 10.06 -12.62 -29.85
CA VAL A 145 10.17 -12.94 -31.28
C VAL A 145 8.88 -13.62 -31.70
N LYS A 146 8.30 -13.19 -32.82
CA LYS A 146 7.08 -13.77 -33.37
C LYS A 146 7.45 -14.80 -34.43
N GLU A 147 7.10 -16.06 -34.19
CA GLU A 147 7.24 -17.17 -35.14
C GLU A 147 5.83 -17.61 -35.56
N GLY A 148 5.37 -17.12 -36.70
CA GLY A 148 3.99 -17.34 -37.16
C GLY A 148 2.97 -16.75 -36.17
N ASN A 149 2.07 -17.58 -35.65
CA ASN A 149 1.05 -17.17 -34.67
C ASN A 149 1.53 -17.25 -33.21
N ILE A 150 2.78 -17.62 -32.96
CA ILE A 150 3.31 -17.88 -31.61
C ILE A 150 4.34 -16.83 -31.23
N LYS A 151 4.24 -16.30 -30.01
CA LYS A 151 5.27 -15.45 -29.39
C LYS A 151 6.21 -16.30 -28.54
N ARG A 152 7.51 -16.07 -28.71
CA ARG A 152 8.57 -16.60 -27.83
C ARG A 152 9.24 -15.43 -27.13
N TYR A 153 9.36 -15.51 -25.81
CA TYR A 153 9.88 -14.47 -24.93
C TYR A 153 11.31 -14.81 -24.51
N LYS A 154 12.21 -13.84 -24.48
CA LYS A 154 13.58 -13.97 -23.95
C LYS A 154 13.94 -12.73 -23.14
N LYS A 155 14.95 -12.84 -22.27
CA LYS A 155 15.47 -11.66 -21.55
C LYS A 155 16.02 -10.65 -22.56
N LYS A 156 15.72 -9.39 -22.31
CA LYS A 156 16.36 -8.30 -23.03
C LYS A 156 17.79 -8.18 -22.48
N THR A 157 18.77 -8.31 -23.37
CA THR A 157 20.20 -8.16 -23.02
C THR A 157 20.60 -6.69 -23.07
#